data_AF-A0A958QU53-F1
#
_entry.id   AF-A0A958QU53-F1
#
_cell.length_a   1.000
_cell.length_b   1.000
_cell.length_c   1.000
_cell.angle_alpha   90.00
_cell.angle_beta   90.00
_cell.angle_gamma   90.00
#
_symmetry.space_group_name_H-M   'P 1'
#
loop_
_entity.id
_entity.type
_entity.pdbx_description
1 polymer ?
#
loop_
_entity_poly.entity_id
_entity_poly.type
_entity_poly.pdbx_seq_one_letter_code
_entity_poly.pdbx_strand_id
1 'polypeptide(L)'
;MFVRLFVLSMLLSIFAWAQSEDNMPDMSQVREMVKIKWEPAGKNVKVFLVGKEALNVDYSSEMYIEAKYGLGDFKKSLTVVRNKDYFLISNPQSYKDIKLKVKWKDQEVFDYDLHLK
;
A
#
# COMPACT_ATOMS: atom_id res chain seq x y z
N MET A 1 8.74 -4.55 -63.41
CA MET A 1 7.30 -4.73 -63.12
C MET A 1 7.17 -5.90 -62.13
N PHE A 2 6.65 -5.62 -60.93
CA PHE A 2 6.33 -6.51 -59.77
C PHE A 2 7.50 -7.31 -59.16
N VAL A 3 8.22 -6.83 -58.13
CA VAL A 3 7.84 -6.60 -56.71
C VAL A 3 7.29 -7.87 -56.02
N ARG A 4 7.95 -8.22 -54.91
CA ARG A 4 7.51 -9.04 -53.75
C ARG A 4 7.98 -10.50 -53.73
N LEU A 5 9.04 -10.75 -52.96
CA LEU A 5 9.08 -11.83 -51.96
C LEU A 5 10.23 -11.59 -50.96
N PHE A 6 10.26 -10.37 -50.44
CA PHE A 6 10.77 -10.14 -49.08
C PHE A 6 9.59 -10.39 -48.13
N VAL A 7 9.87 -10.74 -46.88
CA VAL A 7 8.89 -11.01 -45.80
C VAL A 7 8.40 -12.45 -45.74
N LEU A 8 9.30 -13.39 -45.43
CA LEU A 8 8.91 -14.58 -44.65
C LEU A 8 10.06 -15.11 -43.78
N SER A 9 10.98 -14.25 -43.33
CA SER A 9 11.85 -14.58 -42.19
C SER A 9 11.05 -14.32 -40.92
N MET A 10 10.26 -15.33 -40.57
CA MET A 10 9.64 -15.58 -39.28
C MET A 10 10.09 -14.61 -38.18
N LEU A 11 9.14 -13.73 -37.83
CA LEU A 11 8.94 -13.21 -36.49
C LEU A 11 8.83 -14.38 -35.50
N LEU A 12 9.96 -14.95 -35.13
CA LEU A 12 10.14 -15.66 -33.86
C LEU A 12 10.96 -14.74 -32.96
N SER A 13 10.46 -13.51 -32.80
CA SER A 13 10.69 -12.72 -31.60
C SER A 13 10.02 -13.49 -30.48
N ILE A 14 10.76 -14.47 -29.94
CA ILE A 14 10.44 -15.12 -28.69
C ILE A 14 10.36 -13.97 -27.69
N PHE A 15 9.14 -13.53 -27.42
CA PHE A 15 8.82 -12.80 -26.21
C PHE A 15 9.09 -13.77 -25.06
N ALA A 16 10.38 -13.96 -24.75
CA ALA A 16 10.83 -14.25 -23.42
C ALA A 16 10.54 -12.97 -22.64
N TRP A 17 9.25 -12.70 -22.41
CA TRP A 17 8.85 -11.98 -21.22
C TRP A 17 9.36 -12.88 -20.11
N ALA A 18 10.55 -12.54 -19.63
CA ALA A 18 10.88 -12.80 -18.26
C ALA A 18 9.67 -12.31 -17.46
N GLN A 19 8.76 -13.22 -17.16
CA GLN A 19 8.11 -13.22 -15.88
C GLN A 19 9.30 -13.27 -14.91
N SER A 20 9.83 -12.09 -14.59
CA SER A 20 10.36 -11.92 -13.25
C SER A 20 9.17 -12.35 -12.39
N GLU A 21 9.24 -13.56 -11.85
CA GLU A 21 8.65 -13.84 -10.56
C GLU A 21 9.20 -12.75 -9.66
N ASP A 22 8.49 -11.62 -9.68
CA ASP A 22 8.43 -10.69 -8.58
C ASP A 22 8.09 -11.62 -7.43
N ASN A 23 9.11 -12.04 -6.68
CA ASN A 23 8.97 -12.80 -5.45
C ASN A 23 8.24 -11.87 -4.49
N MET A 24 6.95 -11.67 -4.75
CA MET A 24 6.04 -10.99 -3.88
C MET A 24 6.06 -11.84 -2.62
N PRO A 25 6.55 -11.31 -1.48
CA PRO A 25 6.42 -12.04 -0.24
C PRO A 25 4.94 -12.35 -0.06
N ASP A 26 4.65 -13.58 0.35
CA ASP A 26 3.29 -14.00 0.66
C ASP A 26 2.66 -12.95 1.57
N MET A 27 1.52 -12.38 1.15
CA MET A 27 0.85 -11.30 1.88
C MET A 27 0.50 -11.69 3.32
N SER A 28 0.33 -12.99 3.57
CA SER A 28 0.18 -13.56 4.91
C SER A 28 1.41 -13.30 5.79
N GLN A 29 2.61 -13.46 5.21
CA GLN A 29 3.88 -13.18 5.90
C GLN A 29 4.05 -11.67 6.14
N VAL A 30 3.68 -10.83 5.18
CA VAL A 30 3.73 -9.36 5.34
C VAL A 30 2.85 -8.89 6.50
N ARG A 31 1.66 -9.49 6.66
CA ARG A 31 0.75 -9.21 7.76
C ARG A 31 1.32 -9.58 9.13
N GLU A 32 2.08 -10.66 9.22
CA GLU A 32 2.76 -11.06 10.45
C GLU A 32 3.98 -10.18 10.77
N MET A 33 4.64 -9.67 9.72
CA MET A 33 5.85 -8.85 9.81
C MET A 33 5.57 -7.39 10.22
N VAL A 34 4.41 -6.84 9.85
CA VAL A 34 4.08 -5.42 10.06
C VAL A 34 2.95 -5.26 11.08
N LYS A 35 3.21 -4.48 12.13
CA LYS A 35 2.22 -4.05 13.13
C LYS A 35 2.00 -2.55 13.02
N ILE A 36 0.81 -2.10 13.37
CA ILE A 36 0.52 -0.65 13.48
C ILE A 36 0.72 -0.21 14.92
N LYS A 37 1.47 0.88 15.10
CA LYS A 37 1.45 1.70 16.31
C LYS A 37 0.99 3.11 15.97
N TRP A 38 0.41 3.81 16.93
CA TRP A 38 -0.02 5.17 16.71
C TRP A 38 0.23 6.02 17.95
N GLU A 39 0.42 7.32 17.73
CA GLU A 39 0.55 8.31 18.81
C GLU A 39 -0.26 9.57 18.46
N PRO A 40 -0.89 10.21 19.46
CA PRO A 40 -1.50 11.51 19.28
C PRO A 40 -0.42 12.58 19.03
N ALA A 41 -0.68 13.48 18.09
CA ALA A 41 0.22 14.56 17.69
C ALA A 41 -0.57 15.87 17.54
N GLY A 42 -1.03 16.42 18.67
CA GLY A 42 -1.91 17.59 18.70
C GLY A 42 -3.26 17.27 18.06
N LYS A 43 -3.63 17.97 16.99
CA LYS A 43 -4.86 17.70 16.21
C LYS A 43 -4.71 16.53 15.24
N ASN A 44 -3.55 15.91 15.15
CA ASN A 44 -3.26 14.83 14.21
C ASN A 44 -2.98 13.53 14.97
N VAL A 45 -2.96 12.41 14.25
CA VAL A 45 -2.44 11.13 14.74
C VAL A 45 -1.33 10.71 13.81
N LYS A 46 -0.20 10.31 14.38
CA LYS A 46 0.86 9.64 13.61
C LYS A 46 0.65 8.14 13.73
N VAL A 47 0.79 7.46 12.61
CA VAL A 47 0.67 6.02 12.45
C VAL A 47 2.02 5.50 11.97
N PHE A 48 2.60 4.62 12.75
CA PHE A 48 3.86 3.95 12.47
C PHE A 48 3.60 2.51 12.05
N LEU A 49 4.30 2.09 11.01
CA LEU A 49 4.43 0.69 10.65
C LEU A 49 5.66 0.15 11.38
N VAL A 50 5.47 -0.77 12.30
CA VAL A 50 6.54 -1.32 13.16
C VAL A 50 6.63 -2.83 13.03
N GLY A 51 7.83 -3.37 12.99
CA GLY A 51 8.05 -4.80 12.78
C GLY A 51 9.53 -5.11 12.70
N LYS A 52 9.94 -6.33 13.07
CA LYS A 52 11.35 -6.76 12.97
C LYS A 52 11.87 -6.66 11.54
N GLU A 53 11.01 -6.95 10.57
CA GLU A 53 11.32 -6.89 9.14
C GLU A 53 10.76 -5.64 8.45
N ALA A 54 10.06 -4.77 9.20
CA ALA A 54 9.59 -3.50 8.66
C ALA A 54 10.78 -2.69 8.09
N LEU A 55 11.93 -2.71 8.76
CA LEU A 55 13.13 -2.01 8.30
C LEU A 55 13.74 -2.57 6.99
N ASN A 56 13.40 -3.79 6.60
CA ASN A 56 13.91 -4.45 5.38
C ASN A 56 12.94 -4.35 4.20
N VAL A 57 11.71 -3.86 4.42
CA VAL A 57 10.78 -3.58 3.32
C VAL A 57 11.15 -2.23 2.73
N ASP A 58 11.52 -2.19 1.45
CA ASP A 58 11.71 -0.93 0.74
C ASP A 58 10.36 -0.22 0.62
N TYR A 59 10.07 0.62 1.61
CA TYR A 59 8.83 1.37 1.64
C TYR A 59 8.79 2.45 0.57
N SER A 60 9.90 2.79 -0.11
CA SER A 60 10.11 4.10 -0.75
C SER A 60 9.06 4.51 -1.79
N SER A 61 8.32 3.59 -2.43
CA SER A 61 7.26 3.97 -3.38
C SER A 61 5.96 3.17 -3.34
N GLU A 62 5.90 2.03 -2.65
CA GLU A 62 4.82 1.07 -2.94
C GLU A 62 3.83 0.83 -1.80
N MET A 63 4.17 1.29 -0.59
CA MET A 63 3.30 1.13 0.58
C MET A 63 2.60 2.45 0.93
N TYR A 64 1.28 2.38 1.10
CA TYR A 64 0.45 3.50 1.51
C TYR A 64 -0.66 3.07 2.48
N ILE A 65 -1.15 4.03 3.26
CA ILE A 65 -2.24 3.84 4.21
C ILE A 65 -3.44 4.65 3.74
N GLU A 66 -4.59 4.00 3.62
CA GLU A 66 -5.88 4.68 3.54
C GLU A 66 -6.50 4.73 4.94
N ALA A 67 -6.93 5.91 5.36
CA ALA A 67 -7.72 6.07 6.58
C ALA A 67 -9.15 6.47 6.20
N LYS A 68 -10.15 5.78 6.76
CA LYS A 68 -11.57 6.05 6.52
C LYS A 68 -12.31 6.06 7.85
N TYR A 69 -13.33 6.88 7.97
CA TYR A 69 -14.25 6.79 9.11
C TYR A 69 -15.68 6.58 8.62
N GLY A 70 -16.49 5.93 9.46
CA GLY A 70 -17.90 5.65 9.20
C GLY A 70 -18.80 6.51 10.10
N LEU A 71 -19.83 7.10 9.51
CA LEU A 71 -20.99 7.68 10.20
C LEU A 71 -22.25 7.01 9.62
N GLY A 72 -22.67 5.89 10.21
CA GLY A 72 -23.71 5.04 9.63
C GLY A 72 -23.28 4.52 8.26
N ASP A 73 -24.07 4.80 7.22
CA ASP A 73 -23.78 4.39 5.83
C ASP A 73 -22.73 5.28 5.14
N PHE A 74 -22.39 6.44 5.72
CA PHE A 74 -21.42 7.36 5.14
C PHE A 74 -20.00 6.95 5.48
N LYS A 75 -19.20 6.62 4.45
CA LYS A 75 -17.75 6.42 4.55
C LYS A 75 -17.04 7.64 3.96
N LYS A 76 -16.19 8.29 4.75
CA LYS A 76 -15.36 9.40 4.27
C LYS A 76 -13.89 9.07 4.45
N SER A 77 -13.12 9.27 3.39
CA SER A 77 -11.66 9.13 3.41
C SER A 77 -11.04 10.32 4.12
N LEU A 78 -10.12 10.02 5.04
CA LEU A 78 -9.30 11.00 5.74
C LEU A 78 -8.02 11.26 4.94
N THR A 79 -7.52 12.47 5.05
CA THR A 79 -6.23 12.84 4.44
C THR A 79 -5.11 12.18 5.22
N VAL A 80 -4.33 11.35 4.52
CA VAL A 80 -3.12 10.70 5.04
C VAL A 80 -1.93 11.28 4.31
N VAL A 81 -1.00 11.88 5.06
CA VAL A 81 0.25 12.41 4.53
C VAL A 81 1.38 11.50 4.97
N ARG A 82 2.13 10.97 4.01
CA ARG A 82 3.30 10.16 4.31
C ARG A 82 4.49 11.04 4.67
N ASN A 83 5.14 10.72 5.77
CA ASN A 83 6.47 11.21 6.16
C ASN A 83 7.50 10.07 6.02
N LYS A 84 8.77 10.35 6.28
CA LYS A 84 9.86 9.37 6.18
C LYS A 84 9.62 8.16 7.09
N ASP A 85 9.17 8.40 8.32
CA ASP A 85 9.10 7.38 9.37
C ASP A 85 7.65 7.03 9.78
N TYR A 86 6.66 7.80 9.35
CA TYR A 86 5.27 7.65 9.77
C TYR A 86 4.25 8.21 8.76
N PHE A 87 2.99 7.82 8.91
CA PHE A 87 1.85 8.39 8.22
C PHE A 87 1.10 9.32 9.16
N LEU A 88 0.82 10.54 8.72
CA LEU A 88 0.09 11.53 9.48
C LEU A 88 -1.36 11.58 9.00
N ILE A 89 -2.29 11.33 9.92
CA ILE A 89 -3.73 11.50 9.68
C ILE A 89 -4.14 12.83 10.29
N SER A 90 -4.71 13.71 9.47
CA SER A 90 -5.10 15.06 9.89
C SER A 90 -6.50 15.10 10.49
N ASN A 91 -6.66 15.80 11.62
CA ASN A 91 -7.92 15.95 12.37
C ASN A 91 -8.69 14.64 12.66
N PRO A 92 -8.03 13.54 13.08
CA PRO A 92 -8.71 12.28 13.31
C PRO A 92 -9.52 12.30 14.61
N GLN A 93 -9.20 13.16 15.60
CA GLN A 93 -9.90 13.23 16.88
C GLN A 93 -11.37 13.66 16.79
N SER A 94 -11.79 14.21 15.66
CA SER A 94 -13.22 14.45 15.39
C SER A 94 -14.01 13.15 15.16
N TYR A 95 -13.32 12.00 15.10
CA TYR A 95 -13.89 10.69 14.79
C TYR A 95 -13.42 9.68 15.84
N LYS A 96 -14.37 8.98 16.50
CA LYS A 96 -14.05 7.96 17.51
C LYS A 96 -13.44 6.69 16.91
N ASP A 97 -13.96 6.30 15.75
CA ASP A 97 -13.60 5.05 15.09
C ASP A 97 -13.07 5.32 13.68
N ILE A 98 -11.82 4.95 13.45
CA ILE A 98 -11.13 5.11 12.16
C ILE A 98 -10.66 3.75 11.69
N LYS A 99 -11.02 3.37 10.46
CA LYS A 99 -10.50 2.19 9.78
C LYS A 99 -9.26 2.57 8.99
N LEU A 100 -8.15 1.91 9.28
CA LEU A 100 -6.91 2.00 8.54
C LEU A 100 -6.79 0.78 7.64
N LYS A 101 -6.51 1.02 6.35
CA LYS A 101 -6.24 -0.02 5.36
C LYS A 101 -4.83 0.19 4.86
N VAL A 102 -3.97 -0.80 5.08
CA VAL A 102 -2.59 -0.79 4.60
C VAL A 102 -2.53 -1.50 3.27
N LYS A 103 -1.95 -0.83 2.27
CA LYS A 103 -1.82 -1.35 0.92
C LYS A 103 -0.37 -1.36 0.48
N TRP A 104 0.01 -2.39 -0.29
CA TRP A 104 1.30 -2.53 -0.95
C TRP A 104 1.08 -2.87 -2.43
N LYS A 105 1.65 -2.07 -3.35
CA LYS A 105 1.48 -2.23 -4.81
C LYS A 105 -0.01 -2.37 -5.19
N ASP A 106 -0.86 -1.53 -4.58
CA ASP A 106 -2.33 -1.52 -4.71
C ASP A 106 -3.07 -2.76 -4.18
N GLN A 107 -2.36 -3.75 -3.64
CA GLN A 107 -2.97 -4.88 -2.93
C GLN A 107 -3.22 -4.53 -1.47
N GLU A 108 -4.39 -4.91 -0.98
CA GLU A 108 -4.75 -4.78 0.41
C GLU A 108 -4.01 -5.83 1.23
N VAL A 109 -3.19 -5.36 2.17
CA VAL A 109 -2.39 -6.24 3.03
C VAL A 109 -3.17 -6.55 4.31
N PHE A 110 -3.75 -5.53 4.93
CA PHE A 110 -4.59 -5.71 6.13
C PHE A 110 -5.39 -4.45 6.50
N ASP A 111 -6.46 -4.69 7.25
CA ASP A 111 -7.28 -3.68 7.91
C ASP A 111 -7.00 -3.60 9.41
N TYR A 112 -7.13 -2.40 9.98
CA TYR A 112 -6.94 -2.12 11.39
C TYR A 112 -7.95 -1.08 11.88
N ASP A 113 -8.65 -1.39 12.97
CA ASP A 113 -9.59 -0.46 13.60
C ASP A 113 -8.87 0.35 14.70
N LEU A 114 -8.79 1.65 14.47
CA LEU A 114 -8.21 2.63 15.37
C LEU A 114 -9.33 3.28 16.21
N HIS A 115 -9.33 2.98 17.51
CA HIS A 115 -10.25 3.59 18.47
C HIS A 115 -9.53 4.71 19.22
N LEU A 116 -9.96 5.95 18.96
CA LEU A 116 -9.43 7.14 19.62
C LEU A 116 -10.19 7.39 20.93
N LYS A 117 -9.43 7.65 22.01
CA LYS A 117 -9.98 7.96 23.34
C LYS A 117 -10.48 9.40 23.41
#